data_AF-A0A1U7VCI6-F1
#
_entry.id   AF-A0A1U7VCI6-F1
#
_cell.length_a   1.000
_cell.length_b   1.000
_cell.length_c   1.000
_cell.angle_alpha   90.00
_cell.angle_beta   90.00
_cell.angle_gamma   90.00
#
_symmetry.space_group_name_H-M   'P 1'
#
loop_
_entity.id
_entity.type
_entity.pdbx_description
1 polymer ?
#
loop_
_entity_poly.entity_id
_entity_poly.type
_entity_poly.pdbx_seq_one_letter_code
_entity_poly.pdbx_strand_id
1 'polypeptide(L)'
;MKSVHGRHEHKLILLNNLNQPVDPSDAVVTEFGSFLGTLARNATLCPLDILDWRKMDTKEDIWEYTKDKYDIPEAAKTYTLESVQAAWRKHKSRLKKDHFDPYRSDETRMEHIPEDVPVSQFKELLRYWNSKKLQRMSKTNIENRKKLKNPHTAGKRSFALVRSKLEKDKETSDPLSAKEVFVATRKRKVGRSYKSSDEDTTSKIVRLYLINVILRSIICFYLFTFYLLELYFFEFSL
;
A
#
# COMPACT_ATOMS: atom_id res chain seq x y z
N MET A 1 24.02 18.69 3.48
CA MET A 1 22.77 18.05 3.01
C MET A 1 21.89 19.14 2.42
N LYS A 2 21.51 19.09 1.13
CA LYS A 2 20.53 20.07 0.60
C LYS A 2 19.21 19.82 1.32
N SER A 3 18.66 20.82 1.99
CA SER A 3 17.37 20.72 2.68
C SER A 3 16.33 20.30 1.66
N VAL A 4 15.90 19.03 1.72
CA VAL A 4 14.93 18.49 0.77
C VAL A 4 13.58 19.17 1.01
N HIS A 5 13.32 19.65 2.24
CA HIS A 5 12.09 20.30 2.67
C HIS A 5 12.40 21.50 3.58
N GLY A 6 12.03 22.73 3.17
CA GLY A 6 12.15 23.95 3.97
C GLY A 6 11.10 24.10 5.08
N ARG A 7 10.77 23.01 5.80
CA ARG A 7 9.74 23.02 6.83
C ARG A 7 10.35 23.30 8.20
N HIS A 8 9.81 24.29 8.89
CA HIS A 8 10.24 24.72 10.21
C HIS A 8 9.33 24.21 11.34
N GLU A 9 8.16 23.65 11.01
CA GLU A 9 7.19 23.15 12.00
C GLU A 9 7.15 21.62 11.99
N HIS A 10 7.38 21.02 13.17
CA HIS A 10 7.31 19.57 13.36
C HIS A 10 5.85 19.14 13.40
N LYS A 11 5.51 18.13 12.58
CA LYS A 11 4.16 17.56 12.57
C LYS A 11 4.13 16.29 13.40
N LEU A 12 3.22 16.23 14.37
CA LEU A 12 2.95 15.03 15.16
C LEU A 12 2.34 13.93 14.29
N ILE A 13 2.83 12.70 14.47
CA ILE A 13 2.29 11.49 13.85
C ILE A 13 1.85 10.53 14.96
N LEU A 14 0.57 10.17 14.95
CA LEU A 14 -0.01 9.21 15.89
C LEU A 14 -0.29 7.88 15.19
N LEU A 15 -0.01 6.79 15.91
CA LEU A 15 -0.06 5.43 15.39
C LEU A 15 -1.29 4.69 15.90
N ASN A 16 -1.76 3.73 15.11
CA ASN A 16 -2.71 2.72 15.56
C ASN A 16 -2.01 1.57 16.30
N ASN A 17 -2.78 0.59 16.78
CA ASN A 17 -2.28 -0.60 17.48
C ASN A 17 -1.35 -1.50 16.63
N LEU A 18 -1.26 -1.26 15.32
CA LEU A 18 -0.36 -1.95 14.39
C LEU A 18 0.87 -1.09 14.02
N ASN A 19 1.12 -0.02 14.77
CA ASN A 19 2.21 0.94 14.54
C ASN A 19 2.14 1.64 13.17
N GLN A 20 0.94 1.82 12.63
CA GLN A 20 0.70 2.51 11.36
C GLN A 20 0.18 3.93 11.61
N PRO A 21 0.66 4.93 10.86
CA PRO A 21 0.21 6.32 11.03
C PRO A 21 -1.23 6.48 10.56
N VAL A 22 -2.08 7.03 11.43
CA VAL A 22 -3.52 7.24 11.17
C VAL A 22 -4.01 8.62 11.58
N ASP A 23 -3.31 9.30 12.49
CA ASP A 23 -3.70 10.57 13.09
C ASP A 23 -2.49 11.55 13.08
N PRO A 24 -2.67 12.88 13.23
CA PRO A 24 -3.87 13.60 13.63
C PRO A 24 -4.88 13.87 12.50
N SER A 25 -4.47 13.80 11.23
CA SER A 25 -5.40 13.95 10.11
C SER A 25 -4.96 13.18 8.86
N ASP A 26 -5.93 12.81 8.03
CA ASP A 26 -5.73 12.22 6.69
C ASP A 26 -4.69 13.00 5.86
N ALA A 27 -4.73 14.33 5.94
CA ALA A 27 -3.84 15.22 5.19
C ALA A 27 -2.39 15.09 5.67
N VAL A 28 -2.17 15.14 7.00
CA VAL A 28 -0.83 15.03 7.59
C VAL A 28 -0.22 13.66 7.32
N VAL A 29 -0.99 12.58 7.46
CA VAL A 29 -0.51 11.22 7.18
C VAL A 29 -0.22 11.01 5.68
N THR A 30 -1.06 11.57 4.79
CA THR A 30 -0.82 11.51 3.34
C THR A 30 0.42 12.32 2.93
N GLU A 31 0.65 13.46 3.59
CA GLU A 31 1.83 14.28 3.40
C GLU A 31 3.08 13.56 3.90
N PHE A 32 3.03 12.92 5.07
CA PHE A 32 4.11 12.08 5.60
C PHE A 32 4.50 10.99 4.60
N GLY A 33 3.55 10.25 4.06
CA GLY A 33 3.83 9.27 2.99
C GLY A 33 4.47 9.88 1.74
N SER A 34 4.13 11.13 1.41
CA SER A 34 4.73 11.86 0.28
C SER A 34 6.16 12.31 0.58
N PHE A 35 6.44 12.72 1.82
CA PHE A 35 7.78 13.01 2.33
C PHE A 35 8.68 11.78 2.25
N LEU A 36 8.24 10.64 2.79
CA LEU A 36 8.99 9.37 2.70
C LEU A 36 9.27 8.97 1.25
N GLY A 37 8.30 9.20 0.36
CA GLY A 37 8.50 8.98 -1.07
C GLY A 37 9.59 9.88 -1.67
N THR A 38 9.83 11.06 -1.11
CA THR A 38 10.89 11.98 -1.55
C THR A 38 12.25 11.53 -1.03
N LEU A 39 12.36 11.07 0.21
CA LEU A 39 13.58 10.43 0.72
C LEU A 39 14.01 9.26 -0.17
N ALA A 40 13.04 8.43 -0.56
CA ALA A 40 13.28 7.28 -1.42
C ALA A 40 13.80 7.61 -2.84
N ARG A 41 13.68 8.86 -3.29
CA ARG A 41 14.21 9.35 -4.58
C ARG A 41 15.57 10.04 -4.45
N ASN A 42 15.99 10.33 -3.23
CA ASN A 42 17.29 10.94 -2.99
C ASN A 42 18.37 9.87 -3.17
N ALA A 43 19.19 9.99 -4.23
CA ALA A 43 20.23 9.01 -4.56
C ALA A 43 21.39 8.94 -3.55
N THR A 44 21.52 9.93 -2.65
CA THR A 44 22.48 9.89 -1.54
C THR A 44 21.95 9.11 -0.36
N LEU A 45 20.67 9.29 0.01
CA LEU A 45 20.02 8.55 1.10
C LEU A 45 19.58 7.15 0.68
N CYS A 46 19.18 6.97 -0.57
CA CYS A 46 18.70 5.70 -1.10
C CYS A 46 19.41 5.38 -2.43
N PRO A 47 20.70 4.98 -2.37
CA PRO A 47 21.48 4.67 -3.56
C PRO A 47 20.78 3.67 -4.49
N LEU A 48 20.90 3.94 -5.79
CA LEU A 48 20.23 3.18 -6.83
C LEU A 48 21.06 1.99 -7.33
N ASP A 49 22.36 2.00 -7.12
CA ASP A 49 23.30 0.89 -7.36
C ASP A 49 23.11 -0.29 -6.39
N ILE A 50 22.59 -0.04 -5.19
CA ILE A 50 22.24 -1.12 -4.24
C ILE A 50 21.03 -1.91 -4.77
N LEU A 51 21.18 -3.21 -5.02
CA LEU A 51 20.10 -4.03 -5.59
C LEU A 51 19.15 -4.64 -4.55
N ASP A 52 19.63 -4.84 -3.32
CA ASP A 52 18.88 -5.42 -2.23
C ASP A 52 18.78 -4.44 -1.06
N TRP A 53 17.55 -4.07 -0.68
CA TRP A 53 17.28 -3.19 0.45
C TRP A 53 17.87 -3.68 1.76
N ARG A 54 18.01 -5.00 1.93
CA ARG A 54 18.63 -5.58 3.15
C ARG A 54 20.06 -5.06 3.33
N LYS A 55 20.76 -4.82 2.22
CA LYS A 55 22.14 -4.30 2.18
C LYS A 55 22.23 -2.77 2.24
N MET A 56 21.12 -2.06 2.38
CA MET A 56 21.11 -0.61 2.57
C MET A 56 21.70 -0.27 3.95
N ASP A 57 22.76 0.52 3.99
CA ASP A 57 23.45 1.00 5.20
C ASP A 57 22.82 2.29 5.75
N THR A 58 22.30 3.15 4.88
CA THR A 58 21.67 4.44 5.22
C THR A 58 20.29 4.37 5.90
N LYS A 59 19.85 3.19 6.38
CA LYS A 59 18.50 3.04 6.97
C LYS A 59 18.34 3.89 8.24
N GLU A 60 19.40 3.95 9.04
CA GLU A 60 19.48 4.73 10.27
C GLU A 60 19.44 6.23 9.94
N ASP A 61 20.21 6.68 8.95
CA ASP A 61 20.18 8.08 8.47
C ASP A 61 18.79 8.50 8.00
N ILE A 62 18.10 7.62 7.26
CA ILE A 62 16.71 7.85 6.83
C ILE A 62 15.79 8.02 8.04
N TRP A 63 15.96 7.19 9.06
CA TRP A 63 15.16 7.24 10.28
C TRP A 63 15.42 8.52 11.09
N GLU A 64 16.68 8.87 11.31
CA GLU A 64 17.08 10.08 12.02
C GLU A 64 16.59 11.33 11.31
N TYR A 65 16.75 11.41 9.98
CA TYR A 65 16.23 12.52 9.19
C TYR A 65 14.71 12.61 9.20
N THR A 66 14.02 11.47 9.36
CA THR A 66 12.55 11.46 9.52
C THR A 66 12.16 12.05 10.87
N LYS A 67 12.84 11.67 11.95
CA LYS A 67 12.60 12.19 13.30
C LYS A 67 12.92 13.69 13.43
N ASP A 68 13.91 14.18 12.69
CA ASP A 68 14.22 15.61 12.60
C ASP A 68 13.08 16.45 11.98
N LYS A 69 12.18 15.83 11.21
CA LYS A 69 11.09 16.53 10.51
C LYS A 69 9.70 16.27 11.06
N TYR A 70 9.53 15.19 11.82
CA TYR A 70 8.24 14.74 12.34
C TYR A 70 8.41 14.25 13.77
N ASP A 71 7.48 14.63 14.64
CA ASP A 71 7.40 14.06 15.98
C ASP A 71 6.69 12.70 15.85
N ILE A 72 7.50 11.65 15.72
CA ILE A 72 7.06 10.30 15.41
C ILE A 72 7.53 9.29 16.48
N PRO A 73 6.66 8.39 16.97
CA PRO A 73 7.06 7.37 17.93
C PRO A 73 8.04 6.35 17.33
N GLU A 74 8.95 5.82 18.15
CA GLU A 74 9.96 4.83 17.72
C GLU A 74 9.33 3.56 17.14
N ALA A 75 8.13 3.19 17.60
CA ALA A 75 7.36 2.07 17.08
C ALA A 75 7.05 2.18 15.56
N ALA A 76 7.07 3.40 14.99
CA ALA A 76 6.86 3.63 13.57
C ALA A 76 8.09 3.36 12.69
N LYS A 77 9.27 3.08 13.27
CA LYS A 77 10.53 2.92 12.52
C LYS A 77 10.37 1.87 11.41
N THR A 78 9.83 0.70 11.75
CA THR A 78 9.61 -0.39 10.78
C THR A 78 8.69 0.05 9.64
N TYR A 79 7.53 0.62 9.96
CA TYR A 79 6.59 1.12 8.95
C TYR A 79 7.22 2.17 8.03
N THR A 80 8.01 3.07 8.60
CA THR A 80 8.70 4.15 7.89
C THR A 80 9.68 3.57 6.87
N LEU A 81 10.56 2.66 7.31
CA LEU A 81 11.55 2.04 6.44
C LEU A 81 10.91 1.17 5.34
N GLU A 82 9.84 0.43 5.65
CA GLU A 82 9.08 -0.33 4.65
C GLU A 82 8.43 0.59 3.61
N SER A 83 7.90 1.73 4.05
CA SER A 83 7.29 2.73 3.16
C SER A 83 8.33 3.35 2.22
N VAL A 84 9.51 3.71 2.74
CA VAL A 84 10.63 4.20 1.94
C VAL A 84 11.11 3.12 0.96
N GLN A 85 11.27 1.87 1.41
CA GLN A 85 11.64 0.74 0.55
C GLN A 85 10.67 0.57 -0.63
N ALA A 86 9.35 0.61 -0.35
CA ALA A 86 8.33 0.48 -1.37
C ALA A 86 8.39 1.64 -2.39
N ALA A 87 8.59 2.87 -1.90
CA ALA A 87 8.76 4.04 -2.75
C ALA A 87 10.05 3.98 -3.59
N TRP A 88 11.15 3.47 -3.04
CA TRP A 88 12.44 3.31 -3.71
C TRP A 88 12.35 2.29 -4.86
N ARG A 89 11.73 1.13 -4.60
CA ARG A 89 11.43 0.14 -5.65
C ARG A 89 10.57 0.72 -6.76
N LYS A 90 9.57 1.52 -6.41
CA LYS A 90 8.69 2.20 -7.37
C LYS A 90 9.45 3.26 -8.18
N HIS A 91 10.38 3.99 -7.57
CA HIS A 91 11.22 4.94 -8.26
C HIS A 91 12.12 4.25 -9.29
N LYS A 92 12.81 3.16 -8.92
CA LYS A 92 13.58 2.33 -9.87
C LYS A 92 12.73 1.80 -11.03
N SER A 93 11.50 1.37 -10.74
CA SER A 93 10.58 0.91 -11.78
C SER A 93 10.17 2.03 -12.74
N ARG A 94 10.01 3.26 -12.27
CA ARG A 94 9.72 4.43 -13.12
C ARG A 94 10.94 4.80 -13.96
N LEU A 95 12.11 4.88 -13.34
CA LEU A 95 13.37 5.12 -14.04
C LEU A 95 13.57 4.12 -15.18
N LYS A 96 13.32 2.83 -14.95
CA LYS A 96 13.38 1.83 -16.01
C LYS A 96 12.39 2.13 -17.15
N LYS A 97 11.13 2.39 -16.79
CA LYS A 97 10.09 2.66 -17.79
C LYS A 97 10.39 3.89 -18.64
N ASP A 98 10.93 4.93 -18.02
CA ASP A 98 11.05 6.26 -18.63
C ASP A 98 12.43 6.44 -19.30
N HIS A 99 13.48 5.75 -18.83
CA HIS A 99 14.87 5.95 -19.31
C HIS A 99 15.57 4.67 -19.80
N PHE A 100 14.98 3.49 -19.66
CA PHE A 100 15.56 2.24 -20.19
C PHE A 100 14.71 1.65 -21.32
N ASP A 101 13.42 1.43 -21.07
CA ASP A 101 12.51 0.79 -22.02
C ASP A 101 12.31 1.56 -23.35
N PRO A 102 12.34 2.93 -23.39
CA PRO A 102 12.15 3.67 -24.64
C PRO A 102 13.34 3.62 -25.61
N TYR A 103 14.53 3.29 -25.10
CA TYR A 103 15.78 3.35 -25.85
C TYR A 103 16.33 1.95 -26.13
N ARG A 104 16.90 1.76 -27.34
CA ARG A 104 17.34 0.44 -27.80
C ARG A 104 18.71 0.05 -27.26
N SER A 105 19.64 1.01 -27.13
CA SER A 105 21.04 0.76 -26.81
C SER A 105 21.46 1.44 -25.51
N ASP A 106 22.50 0.95 -24.85
CA ASP A 106 22.98 1.55 -23.60
C ASP A 106 23.62 2.93 -23.86
N GLU A 107 24.20 3.16 -25.03
CA GLU A 107 24.77 4.45 -25.42
C GLU A 107 23.69 5.54 -25.45
N THR A 108 22.57 5.26 -26.15
CA THR A 108 21.43 6.19 -26.21
C THR A 108 20.78 6.40 -24.83
N ARG A 109 20.77 5.38 -23.96
CA ARG A 109 20.30 5.52 -22.56
C ARG A 109 21.21 6.43 -21.74
N MET A 110 22.51 6.39 -21.96
CA MET A 110 23.50 7.22 -21.27
C MET A 110 23.46 8.69 -21.71
N GLU A 111 22.94 8.98 -22.90
CA GLU A 111 22.68 10.36 -23.35
C GLU A 111 21.43 10.97 -22.69
N HIS A 112 20.49 10.14 -22.24
CA HIS A 112 19.19 10.55 -21.67
C HIS A 112 19.09 10.29 -20.17
N ILE A 113 20.21 10.44 -19.45
CA ILE A 113 20.25 10.23 -17.99
C ILE A 113 19.46 11.35 -17.30
N PRO A 114 18.60 11.03 -16.32
CA PRO A 114 17.97 12.04 -15.47
C PRO A 114 18.98 12.87 -14.70
N GLU A 115 18.78 14.18 -14.61
CA GLU A 115 19.67 15.09 -13.86
C GLU A 115 19.77 14.74 -12.36
N ASP A 116 18.71 14.16 -11.79
CA ASP A 116 18.63 13.77 -10.37
C ASP A 116 19.32 12.44 -10.05
N VAL A 117 19.81 11.71 -11.07
CA VAL A 117 20.43 10.39 -10.91
C VAL A 117 21.94 10.47 -11.19
N PRO A 118 22.79 10.08 -10.22
CA PRO A 118 24.23 10.00 -10.46
C PRO A 118 24.57 9.02 -11.58
N VAL A 119 25.43 9.45 -12.51
CA VAL A 119 25.86 8.68 -13.69
C VAL A 119 26.42 7.30 -13.30
N SER A 120 27.21 7.24 -12.23
CA SER A 120 27.79 5.99 -11.71
C SER A 120 26.71 4.99 -11.29
N GLN A 121 25.69 5.44 -10.55
CA GLN A 121 24.58 4.60 -10.11
C GLN A 121 23.70 4.16 -11.29
N PHE A 122 23.48 5.05 -12.28
CA PHE A 122 22.71 4.70 -13.46
C PHE A 122 23.39 3.60 -14.29
N LYS A 123 24.72 3.65 -14.44
CA LYS A 123 25.49 2.62 -15.13
C LYS A 123 25.33 1.23 -14.50
N GLU A 124 25.32 1.15 -13.18
CA GLU A 124 25.07 -0.11 -12.47
C GLU A 124 23.62 -0.58 -12.62
N LEU A 125 22.65 0.34 -12.67
CA LEU A 125 21.26 0.00 -13.00
C LEU A 125 21.11 -0.59 -14.40
N LEU A 126 21.81 -0.04 -15.41
CA LEU A 126 21.79 -0.58 -16.78
C LEU A 126 22.32 -2.02 -16.79
N ARG A 127 23.47 -2.28 -16.15
CA ARG A 127 24.03 -3.63 -15.99
C ARG A 127 23.03 -4.59 -15.35
N TYR A 128 22.36 -4.15 -14.29
CA TYR A 128 21.33 -4.93 -13.62
C TYR A 128 20.12 -5.22 -14.51
N TRP A 129 19.60 -4.21 -15.22
CA TRP A 129 18.43 -4.34 -16.09
C TRP A 129 18.70 -5.19 -17.34
N ASN A 130 19.92 -5.18 -17.84
CA ASN A 130 20.38 -6.04 -18.94
C ASN A 130 20.66 -7.48 -18.50
N SER A 131 20.67 -7.78 -17.20
CA SER A 131 20.91 -9.14 -16.72
C SER A 131 19.79 -10.12 -17.14
N LYS A 132 20.18 -11.27 -17.70
CA LYS A 132 19.23 -12.32 -18.12
C LYS A 132 18.32 -12.78 -16.98
N LYS A 133 18.86 -12.85 -15.75
CA LYS A 133 18.12 -13.22 -14.54
C LYS A 133 16.96 -12.26 -14.31
N LEU A 134 17.22 -10.95 -14.31
CA LEU A 134 16.18 -9.96 -14.06
C LEU A 134 15.15 -9.92 -15.18
N GLN A 135 15.58 -10.04 -16.44
CA GLN A 135 14.65 -10.06 -17.56
C GLN A 135 13.66 -11.23 -17.47
N ARG A 136 14.13 -12.43 -17.09
CA ARG A 136 13.25 -13.59 -16.85
C ARG A 136 12.25 -13.30 -15.71
N MET A 137 12.74 -12.83 -14.57
CA MET A 137 11.89 -12.48 -13.42
C MET A 137 10.85 -11.39 -13.79
N SER A 138 11.26 -10.39 -14.55
CA SER A 138 10.40 -9.30 -15.02
C SER A 138 9.28 -9.82 -15.92
N LYS A 139 9.58 -10.72 -16.86
CA LYS A 139 8.57 -11.35 -17.73
C LYS A 139 7.53 -12.12 -16.90
N THR A 140 7.98 -12.97 -15.96
CA THR A 140 7.09 -13.69 -15.06
C THR A 140 6.22 -12.76 -14.22
N ASN A 141 6.80 -11.69 -13.68
CA ASN A 141 6.07 -10.70 -12.87
C ASN A 141 5.02 -9.93 -13.69
N ILE A 142 5.28 -9.63 -14.96
CA ILE A 142 4.31 -9.02 -15.87
C ILE A 142 3.12 -9.97 -16.07
N GLU A 143 3.37 -11.25 -16.35
CA GLU A 143 2.30 -12.25 -16.51
C GLU A 143 1.49 -12.45 -15.22
N ASN A 144 2.16 -12.49 -14.06
CA ASN A 144 1.48 -12.54 -12.77
C ASN A 144 0.64 -11.29 -12.51
N ARG A 145 1.15 -10.11 -12.91
CA ARG A 145 0.41 -8.85 -12.75
C ARG A 145 -0.84 -8.81 -13.62
N LYS A 146 -0.82 -9.37 -14.84
CA LYS A 146 -2.00 -9.48 -15.71
C LYS A 146 -3.12 -10.32 -15.08
N LYS A 147 -2.79 -11.27 -14.20
CA LYS A 147 -3.76 -12.11 -13.46
C LYS A 147 -4.37 -11.39 -12.25
N LEU A 148 -3.87 -10.21 -11.87
CA LEU A 148 -4.43 -9.45 -10.76
C LEU A 148 -5.84 -8.95 -11.09
N LYS A 149 -6.82 -9.50 -10.40
CA LYS A 149 -8.22 -9.03 -10.45
C LYS A 149 -8.50 -8.06 -9.30
N ASN A 150 -9.46 -7.15 -9.52
CA ASN A 150 -10.01 -6.26 -8.49
C ASN A 150 -8.96 -5.37 -7.79
N PRO A 151 -8.22 -4.54 -8.54
CA PRO A 151 -7.31 -3.57 -7.93
C PRO A 151 -8.07 -2.61 -7.02
N HIS A 152 -7.45 -2.22 -5.90
CA HIS A 152 -8.00 -1.18 -5.03
C HIS A 152 -8.12 0.18 -5.75
N THR A 153 -8.98 1.05 -5.27
CA THR A 153 -9.23 2.40 -5.80
C THR A 153 -9.08 3.49 -4.72
N ALA A 154 -8.51 3.14 -3.56
CA ALA A 154 -8.27 4.03 -2.41
C ALA A 154 -7.33 5.23 -2.70
N GLY A 155 -6.56 5.18 -3.80
CA GLY A 155 -5.68 6.28 -4.21
C GLY A 155 -4.47 6.44 -3.30
N LYS A 156 -4.22 7.66 -2.83
CA LYS A 156 -3.11 7.98 -1.91
C LYS A 156 -3.39 7.58 -0.46
N ARG A 157 -4.66 7.28 -0.12
CA ARG A 157 -5.02 6.86 1.23
C ARG A 157 -4.47 5.47 1.51
N SER A 158 -3.74 5.34 2.61
CA SER A 158 -3.27 4.04 3.10
C SER A 158 -4.46 3.19 3.57
N PHE A 159 -4.30 1.87 3.58
CA PHE A 159 -5.33 0.99 4.14
C PHE A 159 -5.53 1.21 5.64
N ALA A 160 -4.49 1.66 6.36
CA ALA A 160 -4.59 2.06 7.76
C ALA A 160 -5.57 3.22 7.95
N LEU A 161 -5.46 4.27 7.13
CA LEU A 161 -6.41 5.40 7.15
C LEU A 161 -7.83 4.97 6.78
N VAL A 162 -7.97 4.12 5.76
CA VAL A 162 -9.30 3.60 5.37
C VAL A 162 -9.93 2.81 6.52
N ARG A 163 -9.15 1.96 7.21
CA ARG A 163 -9.63 1.19 8.37
C ARG A 163 -9.99 2.08 9.55
N SER A 164 -9.09 2.99 9.95
CA SER A 164 -9.34 3.91 11.06
C SER A 164 -10.58 4.75 10.83
N LYS A 165 -10.80 5.23 9.59
CA LYS A 165 -12.03 5.94 9.24
C LYS A 165 -13.27 5.05 9.36
N LEU A 166 -13.23 3.83 8.84
CA LEU A 166 -14.35 2.90 8.94
C LEU A 166 -14.66 2.52 10.39
N GLU A 167 -13.64 2.39 11.25
CA GLU A 167 -13.80 2.16 12.70
C GLU A 167 -14.47 3.35 13.38
N LYS A 168 -14.07 4.58 13.06
CA LYS A 168 -14.68 5.82 13.60
C LYS A 168 -16.13 6.01 13.13
N ASP A 169 -16.43 5.62 11.88
CA ASP A 169 -17.77 5.76 11.28
C ASP A 169 -18.73 4.61 11.72
N LYS A 170 -18.25 3.57 12.42
CA LYS A 170 -19.05 2.41 12.82
C LYS A 170 -19.66 2.63 14.20
N GLU A 171 -20.97 2.42 14.31
CA GLU A 171 -21.69 2.53 15.59
C GLU A 171 -21.43 1.35 16.52
N THR A 172 -21.13 0.16 15.97
CA THR A 172 -20.87 -1.05 16.77
C THR A 172 -19.40 -1.18 17.13
N SER A 173 -19.13 -1.73 18.31
CA SER A 173 -17.76 -2.04 18.76
C SER A 173 -17.16 -3.28 18.10
N ASP A 174 -17.87 -3.90 17.15
CA ASP A 174 -17.38 -5.10 16.48
C ASP A 174 -16.17 -4.78 15.59
N PRO A 175 -15.15 -5.66 15.52
CA PRO A 175 -14.05 -5.51 14.59
C PRO A 175 -14.51 -5.36 13.14
N LEU A 176 -13.77 -4.60 12.34
CA LEU A 176 -14.02 -4.51 10.91
C LEU A 176 -13.81 -5.86 10.22
N SER A 177 -14.82 -6.29 9.49
CA SER A 177 -14.72 -7.47 8.65
C SER A 177 -13.83 -7.21 7.43
N ALA A 178 -13.16 -8.27 6.95
CA ALA A 178 -12.38 -8.19 5.71
C ALA A 178 -13.22 -7.73 4.50
N LYS A 179 -14.52 -8.03 4.51
CA LYS A 179 -15.49 -7.60 3.49
C LYS A 179 -15.69 -6.09 3.50
N GLU A 180 -15.91 -5.47 4.65
CA GLU A 180 -16.12 -4.02 4.76
C GLU A 180 -14.91 -3.26 4.21
N VAL A 181 -13.70 -3.67 4.61
CA VAL A 181 -12.44 -3.10 4.10
C VAL A 181 -12.30 -3.36 2.59
N PHE A 182 -12.66 -4.56 2.11
CA PHE A 182 -12.61 -4.88 0.68
C PHE A 182 -13.51 -3.98 -0.15
N VAL A 183 -14.75 -3.77 0.29
CA VAL A 183 -15.74 -2.90 -0.38
C VAL A 183 -15.27 -1.44 -0.34
N ALA A 184 -14.90 -0.94 0.82
CA ALA A 184 -14.48 0.46 0.99
C ALA A 184 -13.24 0.82 0.17
N THR A 185 -12.24 -0.07 0.13
CA THR A 185 -11.00 0.17 -0.64
C THR A 185 -11.18 0.07 -2.14
N ARG A 186 -12.30 -0.46 -2.63
CA ARG A 186 -12.62 -0.67 -4.06
C ARG A 186 -13.80 0.15 -4.56
N LYS A 187 -14.47 0.89 -3.67
CA LYS A 187 -15.54 1.83 -4.03
C LYS A 187 -14.99 2.92 -4.95
N ARG A 188 -15.54 3.02 -6.15
CA ARG A 188 -15.18 4.07 -7.11
C ARG A 188 -15.81 5.40 -6.72
N LYS A 189 -15.12 6.48 -7.03
CA LYS A 189 -15.62 7.84 -6.85
C LYS A 189 -16.49 8.23 -8.04
N VAL A 190 -17.67 8.77 -7.76
CA VAL A 190 -18.57 9.32 -8.78
C VAL A 190 -17.84 10.43 -9.56
N GLY A 191 -17.99 10.44 -10.89
CA GLY A 191 -17.36 11.43 -11.77
C GLY A 191 -15.87 11.20 -12.07
N ARG A 192 -15.24 10.14 -11.53
CA ARG A 192 -13.85 9.79 -11.86
C ARG A 192 -13.79 8.72 -12.94
N SER A 193 -12.97 8.95 -13.97
CA SER A 193 -12.67 7.92 -14.98
C SER A 193 -11.63 6.92 -14.47
N TYR A 194 -11.84 5.64 -14.79
CA TYR A 194 -10.96 4.54 -14.42
C TYR A 194 -10.54 3.78 -15.69
N LYS A 195 -9.28 3.31 -15.74
CA LYS A 195 -8.73 2.62 -16.91
C LYS A 195 -9.24 1.19 -17.08
N SER A 196 -9.58 0.51 -15.99
CA SER A 196 -10.05 -0.88 -16.01
C SER A 196 -11.55 -0.94 -15.75
N SER A 197 -12.23 -2.00 -16.20
CA SER A 197 -13.60 -2.28 -15.77
C SER A 197 -13.66 -2.62 -14.27
N ASP A 198 -14.84 -2.47 -13.67
CA ASP A 198 -15.19 -2.89 -12.29
C ASP A 198 -16.21 -4.02 -12.25
N GLU A 199 -16.55 -4.62 -13.38
CA GLU A 199 -17.53 -5.72 -13.45
C GLU A 199 -17.17 -6.86 -12.50
N ASP A 200 -15.94 -7.42 -12.59
CA ASP A 200 -15.47 -8.50 -11.71
C ASP A 200 -15.50 -8.07 -10.23
N THR A 201 -15.19 -6.80 -9.95
CA THR A 201 -15.21 -6.26 -8.58
C THR A 201 -16.63 -6.18 -8.05
N THR A 202 -17.56 -5.68 -8.87
CA THR A 202 -18.97 -5.52 -8.55
C THR A 202 -19.62 -6.89 -8.34
N SER A 203 -19.41 -7.84 -9.26
CA SER A 203 -19.89 -9.22 -9.12
C SER A 203 -19.35 -9.88 -7.85
N LYS A 204 -18.07 -9.65 -7.51
CA LYS A 204 -17.48 -10.19 -6.28
C LYS A 204 -18.09 -9.55 -5.03
N ILE A 205 -18.32 -8.24 -5.03
CA ILE A 205 -18.98 -7.54 -3.92
C ILE A 205 -20.40 -8.08 -3.72
N VAL A 206 -21.19 -8.24 -4.80
CA VAL A 206 -22.55 -8.80 -4.73
C VAL A 206 -22.52 -10.22 -4.14
N ARG A 207 -21.62 -11.09 -4.60
CA ARG A 207 -21.45 -12.44 -4.05
C ARG A 207 -21.12 -12.42 -2.55
N LEU A 208 -20.25 -11.48 -2.11
CA LEU A 208 -19.94 -11.32 -0.69
C LEU A 208 -21.16 -10.86 0.13
N TYR A 209 -22.09 -10.11 -0.43
CA TYR A 209 -23.36 -9.79 0.25
C TYR A 209 -24.30 -10.99 0.27
N LEU A 210 -24.49 -11.68 -0.85
CA LEU A 210 -25.40 -12.82 -0.97
C LEU A 210 -25.02 -13.97 -0.01
N ILE A 211 -23.73 -14.31 0.08
CA ILE A 211 -23.24 -15.36 0.99
C ILE A 211 -23.61 -15.02 2.45
N ASN A 212 -23.48 -13.75 2.86
CA ASN A 212 -23.81 -13.34 4.22
C ASN A 212 -25.32 -13.41 4.49
N VAL A 213 -26.17 -13.06 3.51
CA VAL A 213 -27.63 -13.19 3.64
C VAL A 213 -28.01 -14.66 3.79
N ILE A 214 -27.50 -15.53 2.91
CA ILE A 214 -27.78 -16.97 2.95
C ILE A 214 -27.33 -17.57 4.29
N LEU A 215 -26.10 -17.29 4.75
CA LEU A 215 -25.63 -17.79 6.05
C LEU A 215 -26.53 -17.32 7.21
N ARG A 216 -26.93 -16.03 7.23
CA ARG A 216 -27.83 -15.52 8.27
C ARG A 216 -29.19 -16.21 8.24
N SER A 217 -29.79 -16.39 7.07
CA SER A 217 -31.06 -17.09 6.93
C SER A 217 -30.98 -18.54 7.41
N ILE A 218 -29.89 -19.25 7.08
CA ILE A 218 -29.65 -20.62 7.54
C ILE A 218 -29.50 -20.66 9.06
N ILE A 219 -28.69 -19.77 9.65
CA ILE A 219 -28.50 -19.71 11.11
C ILE A 219 -29.81 -19.40 11.83
N CYS A 220 -30.59 -18.43 11.34
CA CYS A 220 -31.90 -18.11 11.91
C CYS A 220 -32.85 -19.30 11.83
N PHE A 221 -32.85 -20.05 10.71
CA PHE A 221 -33.66 -21.25 10.58
C PHE A 221 -33.24 -22.32 11.60
N TYR A 222 -31.94 -22.60 11.75
CA TYR A 222 -31.46 -23.55 12.75
C TYR A 222 -31.81 -23.15 14.18
N LEU A 223 -31.59 -21.89 14.56
CA LEU A 223 -31.93 -21.38 15.89
C LEU A 223 -33.44 -21.46 16.16
N PHE A 224 -34.26 -21.14 15.16
CA PHE A 224 -35.71 -21.25 15.27
C PHE A 224 -36.16 -22.72 15.43
N THR A 225 -35.60 -23.64 14.64
CA THR A 225 -35.92 -25.07 14.78
C THR A 225 -35.46 -25.64 16.12
N PHE A 226 -34.30 -25.20 16.64
CA PHE A 226 -33.80 -25.61 17.95
C PHE A 226 -34.71 -25.12 19.08
N TYR A 227 -35.13 -23.85 19.02
CA TYR A 227 -36.07 -23.29 19.99
C TYR A 227 -37.43 -24.00 19.99
N LEU A 228 -37.96 -24.34 18.81
CA LEU A 228 -39.21 -25.12 18.71
C LEU A 228 -39.06 -26.54 19.29
N LEU A 229 -37.90 -27.18 19.11
CA LEU A 229 -37.60 -28.47 19.73
C LEU A 229 -37.55 -28.37 21.26
N GLU A 230 -36.88 -27.36 21.81
CA GLU A 230 -36.83 -27.15 23.27
C GLU A 230 -38.23 -26.93 23.87
N LEU A 231 -39.08 -26.12 23.22
CA LEU A 231 -40.47 -25.92 23.65
C LEU A 231 -41.28 -27.22 23.63
N TYR A 232 -41.14 -28.02 22.57
CA TYR A 232 -41.81 -29.31 22.46
C TYR A 232 -41.40 -30.28 23.57
N PHE A 233 -40.10 -30.34 23.92
CA PHE A 233 -39.64 -31.18 25.02
C PHE A 233 -40.10 -30.68 26.40
N PHE A 234 -40.27 -29.37 26.57
CA PHE A 234 -40.75 -28.78 27.82
C PHE A 234 -42.25 -29.08 28.07
N GLU A 235 -43.09 -29.03 27.03
CA GLU A 235 -44.52 -29.36 27.15
C GLU A 235 -44.78 -30.85 27.43
N PHE A 236 -43.88 -31.75 27.01
CA PHE A 236 -44.01 -33.19 27.25
C PHE A 236 -43.36 -33.67 28.57
N SER A 237 -42.71 -32.79 29.31
CA SER A 237 -42.06 -33.10 30.61
C SER A 237 -42.85 -32.59 31.83
N LEU A 238 -44.05 -32.05 31.62
CA LEU A 238 -45.03 -31.60 32.62
C LEU A 238 -46.24 -32.53 32.64
#